data_AF-A0A8J7WIR9-F1
#
_entry.id   AF-A0A8J7WIR9-F1
#
_cell.length_a   1.000
_cell.length_b   1.000
_cell.length_c   1.000
_cell.angle_alpha   90.00
_cell.angle_beta   90.00
_cell.angle_gamma   90.00
#
_symmetry.space_group_name_H-M   'P 1'
#
loop_
_entity.id
_entity.type
_entity.pdbx_description
1 polymer ?
#
loop_
_entity_poly.entity_id
_entity_poly.type
_entity_poly.pdbx_seq_one_letter_code
_entity_poly.pdbx_strand_id
1 'polypeptide(L)'
;MTGWRPDWAYVPGRTPRHAEGLFDPLKGIADPLEASPAWVAGLAFFGDGFFWEAHEVWEAIWLAASPNGAERCLVRGLIQTANARLKRAMDRPQAAVRLEAIAGAEIAEAFIRSGGAPVMGWSAEEVALLLANEHYNA
;
A
#
# COMPACT_ATOMS: atom_id res chain seq x y z
N MET A 1 -1.98 19.33 10.21
CA MET A 1 -0.70 18.67 10.53
C MET A 1 0.26 18.91 9.38
N THR A 2 1.09 19.95 9.48
CA THR A 2 2.15 20.24 8.50
C THR A 2 3.42 19.51 8.93
N GLY A 3 3.98 18.64 8.07
CA GLY A 3 5.30 18.02 8.27
C GLY A 3 5.34 16.49 8.47
N TRP A 4 4.23 15.76 8.40
CA TRP A 4 4.25 14.29 8.56
C TRP A 4 4.57 13.53 7.27
N ARG A 5 4.32 14.14 6.11
CA ARG A 5 4.57 13.58 4.77
C ARG A 5 5.59 14.44 4.00
N PRO A 6 6.37 13.85 3.08
CA PRO A 6 7.32 14.60 2.27
C PRO A 6 6.62 15.50 1.25
N ASP A 7 7.34 16.49 0.73
CA ASP A 7 6.79 17.50 -0.19
C ASP A 7 6.52 16.95 -1.60
N TRP A 8 7.11 15.80 -1.97
CA TRP A 8 6.93 15.16 -3.28
C TRP A 8 6.86 13.64 -3.16
N ALA A 9 6.15 13.02 -4.09
CA ALA A 9 6.17 11.57 -4.27
C ALA A 9 7.46 11.13 -4.97
N TYR A 10 8.05 10.04 -4.50
CA TYR A 10 9.22 9.45 -5.14
C TYR A 10 8.81 8.64 -6.38
N VAL A 11 9.36 9.05 -7.53
CA VAL A 11 9.22 8.37 -8.82
C VAL A 11 10.62 8.19 -9.40
N PRO A 12 11.13 6.95 -9.48
CA PRO A 12 12.50 6.69 -9.93
C PRO A 12 12.78 7.30 -11.30
N GLY A 13 13.86 8.09 -11.37
CA GLY A 13 14.28 8.80 -12.58
C GLY A 13 13.51 10.09 -12.87
N ARG A 14 12.54 10.49 -12.03
CA ARG A 14 11.81 11.76 -12.16
C ARG A 14 11.97 12.67 -10.95
N THR A 15 11.89 12.13 -9.73
CA THR A 15 12.04 12.90 -8.49
C THR A 15 13.20 12.35 -7.65
N PRO A 16 13.87 13.21 -6.84
CA PRO A 16 14.95 12.77 -5.98
C PRO A 16 14.43 11.81 -4.91
N ARG A 17 15.27 10.82 -4.55
CA ARG A 17 14.96 9.89 -3.47
C ARG A 17 14.95 10.64 -2.14
N HIS A 18 14.02 10.26 -1.26
CA HIS A 18 13.99 10.70 0.13
C HIS A 18 15.24 10.26 0.88
N ALA A 19 15.56 10.98 1.97
CA ALA A 19 16.64 10.60 2.87
C ALA A 19 16.41 9.19 3.43
N GLU A 20 17.50 8.44 3.64
CA GLU A 20 17.44 7.15 4.33
C GLU A 20 16.86 7.31 5.74
N GLY A 21 16.01 6.37 6.15
CA GLY A 21 15.36 6.39 7.46
C GLY A 21 14.23 7.43 7.63
N LEU A 22 13.89 8.22 6.60
CA LEU A 22 12.85 9.26 6.71
C LEU A 22 11.50 8.70 7.23
N PHE A 23 11.17 7.46 6.86
CA PHE A 23 9.90 6.83 7.22
C PHE A 23 9.98 5.91 8.44
N ASP A 24 11.14 5.74 9.07
CA ASP A 24 11.30 4.86 10.23
C ASP A 24 10.32 5.20 11.37
N PRO A 25 10.06 6.48 11.70
CA PRO A 25 9.05 6.83 12.70
C PRO A 25 7.62 6.38 12.35
N LEU A 26 7.33 6.15 11.07
CA LEU A 26 6.02 5.72 10.59
C LEU A 26 5.90 4.18 10.55
N LYS A 27 7.00 3.42 10.62
CA LYS A 27 7.01 1.95 10.50
C LYS A 27 6.62 1.21 11.80
N GLY A 28 5.99 1.91 12.75
CA GLY A 28 5.51 1.31 13.99
C GLY A 28 4.44 0.23 13.77
N ILE A 29 4.53 -0.86 14.55
CA ILE A 29 3.60 -2.00 14.52
C ILE A 29 2.80 -2.03 15.82
N ALA A 30 1.50 -2.28 15.72
CA ALA A 30 0.59 -2.44 16.85
C ALA A 30 -0.13 -3.80 16.80
N ASP A 31 -0.82 -4.12 17.90
CA ASP A 31 -1.76 -5.23 17.99
C ASP A 31 -3.13 -4.66 18.45
N PRO A 32 -4.19 -4.74 17.64
CA PRO A 32 -4.27 -5.38 16.32
C PRO A 32 -3.49 -4.61 15.23
N LEU A 33 -3.13 -5.31 14.14
CA LEU A 33 -2.27 -4.77 13.07
C LEU A 33 -2.88 -3.53 12.40
N GLU A 34 -4.20 -3.42 12.25
CA GLU A 34 -4.84 -2.23 11.69
C GLU A 34 -4.69 -0.96 12.55
N ALA A 35 -4.31 -1.08 13.82
CA ALA A 35 -4.00 0.07 14.67
C ALA A 35 -2.56 0.60 14.46
N SER A 36 -1.77 -0.06 13.60
CA SER A 36 -0.36 0.29 13.39
C SER A 36 -0.21 1.67 12.74
N PRO A 37 0.72 2.52 13.22
CA PRO A 37 1.08 3.75 12.54
C PRO A 37 1.43 3.55 11.06
N ALA A 38 2.10 2.44 10.72
CA ALA A 38 2.47 2.13 9.34
C ALA A 38 1.25 1.84 8.45
N TRP A 39 0.18 1.24 9.01
CA TRP A 39 -1.07 1.01 8.29
C TRP A 39 -1.76 2.32 7.94
N VAL A 40 -1.93 3.20 8.95
CA VAL A 40 -2.56 4.51 8.80
C VAL A 40 -1.77 5.41 7.84
N ALA A 41 -0.45 5.47 7.99
CA ALA A 41 0.40 6.26 7.11
C ALA A 41 0.37 5.75 5.67
N GLY A 42 0.40 4.43 5.46
CA GLY A 42 0.36 3.85 4.12
C GLY A 42 -0.95 4.12 3.40
N LEU A 43 -2.10 4.07 4.09
CA LEU A 43 -3.39 4.44 3.52
C LEU A 43 -3.40 5.92 3.08
N ALA A 44 -2.88 6.82 3.91
CA ALA A 44 -2.79 8.24 3.58
C ALA A 44 -1.85 8.50 2.40
N PHE A 45 -0.67 7.89 2.36
CA PHE A 45 0.24 7.98 1.22
C PHE A 45 -0.40 7.45 -0.07
N PHE A 46 -1.05 6.30 0.01
CA PHE A 46 -1.68 5.67 -1.15
C PHE A 46 -2.80 6.53 -1.72
N GLY A 47 -3.64 7.11 -0.85
CA GLY A 47 -4.71 8.03 -1.24
C GLY A 47 -4.20 9.31 -1.91
N ASP A 48 -3.04 9.80 -1.49
CA ASP A 48 -2.42 11.03 -2.02
C ASP A 48 -1.50 10.80 -3.24
N GLY A 49 -1.37 9.57 -3.74
CA GLY A 49 -0.52 9.25 -4.89
C GLY A 49 0.96 9.00 -4.58
N PHE A 50 1.33 8.92 -3.30
CA PHE A 50 2.68 8.63 -2.81
C PHE A 50 2.92 7.12 -2.76
N PHE A 51 2.84 6.47 -3.92
CA PHE A 51 2.78 5.01 -4.01
C PHE A 51 4.05 4.31 -3.53
N TRP A 52 5.22 4.93 -3.75
CA TRP A 52 6.46 4.34 -3.26
C TRP A 52 6.55 4.42 -1.73
N GLU A 53 6.13 5.54 -1.15
CA GLU A 53 6.11 5.76 0.30
C GLU A 53 5.09 4.83 0.98
N ALA A 54 3.93 4.63 0.37
CA ALA A 54 2.94 3.65 0.85
C ALA A 54 3.53 2.23 0.89
N HIS A 55 4.25 1.82 -0.17
CA HIS A 55 4.97 0.55 -0.18
C HIS A 55 5.97 0.48 0.98
N GLU A 56 6.85 1.47 1.13
CA GLU A 56 7.90 1.46 2.15
C GLU A 56 7.35 1.27 3.57
N VAL A 57 6.24 1.93 3.93
CA VAL A 57 5.67 1.80 5.28
C VAL A 57 4.86 0.50 5.45
N TRP A 58 4.14 0.05 4.41
CA TRP A 58 3.39 -1.20 4.47
C TRP A 58 4.27 -2.46 4.47
N GLU A 59 5.52 -2.39 4.01
CA GLU A 59 6.47 -3.50 4.11
C GLU A 59 6.63 -3.97 5.57
N ALA A 60 6.64 -3.03 6.54
CA ALA A 60 6.72 -3.36 7.96
C ALA A 60 5.51 -4.18 8.43
N ILE A 61 4.29 -3.82 8.00
CA ILE A 61 3.07 -4.58 8.30
C ILE A 61 3.13 -5.97 7.66
N TRP A 62 3.56 -6.05 6.40
CA TRP A 62 3.68 -7.31 5.69
C TRP A 62 4.65 -8.27 6.39
N LEU A 63 5.79 -7.77 6.88
CA LEU A 63 6.76 -8.57 7.62
C LEU A 63 6.22 -9.03 8.99
N ALA A 64 5.44 -8.19 9.68
CA ALA A 64 4.84 -8.51 10.97
C ALA A 64 3.64 -9.48 10.86
N ALA A 65 2.91 -9.45 9.74
CA ALA A 65 1.75 -10.30 9.54
C ALA A 65 2.12 -11.79 9.41
N SER A 66 1.25 -12.63 9.97
CA SER A 66 1.45 -14.09 9.98
C SER A 66 1.67 -14.63 8.55
N PRO A 67 2.63 -15.54 8.31
CA PRO A 67 3.01 -16.01 6.96
C PRO A 67 1.87 -16.52 6.08
N ASN A 68 0.78 -17.00 6.69
CA ASN A 68 -0.42 -17.49 6.01
C ASN A 68 -1.71 -16.73 6.41
N GLY A 69 -1.59 -15.57 7.08
CA GLY A 69 -2.72 -14.76 7.50
C GLY A 69 -3.39 -14.01 6.36
N ALA A 70 -4.68 -13.71 6.51
CA ALA A 70 -5.43 -12.90 5.56
C ALA A 70 -4.85 -11.49 5.45
N GLU A 71 -4.38 -10.92 6.57
CA GLU A 71 -3.73 -9.62 6.67
C GLU A 71 -2.49 -9.55 5.77
N ARG A 72 -1.67 -10.62 5.78
CA ARG A 72 -0.46 -10.68 4.97
C ARG A 72 -0.78 -10.66 3.48
N CYS A 73 -1.81 -11.39 3.05
CA CYS A 73 -2.30 -11.39 1.67
C CYS A 73 -2.84 -10.01 1.29
N LEU A 74 -3.68 -9.39 2.13
CA LEU A 74 -4.25 -8.07 1.84
C LEU A 74 -3.15 -7.02 1.68
N VAL A 75 -2.24 -6.93 2.65
CA VAL A 75 -1.15 -5.94 2.64
C VAL A 75 -0.23 -6.16 1.44
N ARG A 76 0.11 -7.41 1.11
CA ARG A 76 0.91 -7.72 -0.09
C ARG A 76 0.18 -7.30 -1.37
N GLY A 77 -1.12 -7.53 -1.45
CA GLY A 77 -1.95 -7.06 -2.56
C GLY A 77 -1.90 -5.53 -2.73
N LEU A 78 -2.07 -4.78 -1.64
CA LEU A 78 -2.00 -3.32 -1.65
C LEU A 78 -0.60 -2.79 -2.02
N ILE A 79 0.47 -3.43 -1.53
CA ILE A 79 1.86 -3.12 -1.93
C ILE A 79 2.04 -3.32 -3.45
N GLN A 80 1.49 -4.40 -4.01
CA GLN A 80 1.59 -4.63 -5.46
C GLN A 80 0.76 -3.64 -6.27
N THR A 81 -0.41 -3.23 -5.79
CA THR A 81 -1.15 -2.13 -6.42
C THR A 81 -0.37 -0.82 -6.38
N ALA A 82 0.25 -0.47 -5.25
CA ALA A 82 1.09 0.70 -5.14
C ALA A 82 2.26 0.64 -6.14
N ASN A 83 2.93 -0.52 -6.24
CA ASN A 83 3.96 -0.73 -7.26
C ASN A 83 3.43 -0.60 -8.69
N ALA A 84 2.24 -1.12 -8.98
CA ALA A 84 1.64 -1.00 -10.32
C ALA A 84 1.41 0.46 -10.70
N ARG A 85 0.81 1.24 -9.80
CA ARG A 85 0.58 2.68 -9.99
C ARG A 85 1.90 3.45 -10.16
N LEU A 86 2.92 3.11 -9.36
CA LEU A 86 4.27 3.65 -9.55
C LEU A 86 4.85 3.28 -10.93
N LYS A 87 4.67 2.05 -11.41
CA LYS A 87 5.11 1.67 -12.77
C LYS A 87 4.39 2.45 -13.86
N ARG A 88 3.10 2.79 -13.69
CA ARG A 88 2.40 3.70 -14.61
C ARG A 88 3.03 5.09 -14.62
N ALA A 89 3.30 5.66 -13.46
CA ALA A 89 4.01 6.95 -13.35
C ALA A 89 5.44 6.93 -13.94
N MET A 90 6.05 5.74 -14.05
CA MET A 90 7.34 5.53 -14.70
C MET A 90 7.25 5.25 -16.22
N ASP A 91 6.08 5.39 -16.86
CA ASP A 91 5.80 4.99 -18.25
C ASP A 91 6.10 3.50 -18.53
N ARG A 92 5.79 2.62 -17.58
CA ARG A 92 5.98 1.16 -17.68
C ARG A 92 4.65 0.39 -17.56
N PRO A 93 3.71 0.57 -18.52
CA PRO A 93 2.35 0.02 -18.40
C PRO A 93 2.30 -1.51 -18.40
N GLN A 94 3.18 -2.20 -19.13
CA GLN A 94 3.21 -3.67 -19.13
C GLN A 94 3.58 -4.25 -17.77
N ALA A 95 4.54 -3.62 -17.08
CA ALA A 95 4.90 -4.00 -15.72
C ALA A 95 3.76 -3.72 -14.73
N ALA A 96 3.04 -2.61 -14.91
CA ALA A 96 1.86 -2.28 -14.10
C ALA A 96 0.76 -3.34 -14.23
N VAL A 97 0.39 -3.74 -15.44
CA VAL A 97 -0.64 -4.76 -15.69
C VAL A 97 -0.30 -6.09 -15.02
N ARG A 98 0.96 -6.51 -15.08
CA ARG A 98 1.41 -7.73 -14.37
C ARG A 98 1.24 -7.61 -12.86
N LEU A 99 1.59 -6.45 -12.30
CA LEU A 99 1.49 -6.21 -10.86
C LEU A 99 0.03 -6.11 -10.39
N GLU A 100 -0.86 -5.52 -11.20
CA GLU A 100 -2.31 -5.50 -10.96
C GLU A 100 -2.90 -6.91 -10.91
N ALA A 101 -2.49 -7.80 -11.81
CA ALA A 101 -2.94 -9.20 -11.78
C ALA A 101 -2.49 -9.92 -10.50
N ILE A 102 -1.24 -9.69 -10.06
CA ILE A 102 -0.74 -10.25 -8.80
C ILE A 102 -1.52 -9.65 -7.61
N ALA A 103 -1.72 -8.33 -7.60
CA ALA A 103 -2.43 -7.64 -6.54
C ALA A 103 -3.86 -8.16 -6.38
N GLY A 104 -4.60 -8.30 -7.49
CA GLY A 104 -5.97 -8.81 -7.47
C GLY A 104 -6.05 -10.24 -6.91
N ALA A 105 -5.09 -11.11 -7.26
CA ALA A 105 -5.03 -12.47 -6.72
C ALA A 105 -4.78 -12.49 -5.21
N GLU A 106 -3.84 -11.67 -4.72
CA GLU A 106 -3.54 -11.59 -3.27
C GLU A 106 -4.71 -11.02 -2.46
N ILE A 107 -5.39 -9.99 -2.99
CA ILE A 107 -6.57 -9.40 -2.33
C ILE A 107 -7.72 -10.40 -2.28
N ALA A 108 -7.99 -11.10 -3.39
CA ALA A 108 -9.01 -12.14 -3.42
C ALA A 108 -8.69 -13.25 -2.40
N GLU A 109 -7.43 -13.71 -2.35
CA GLU A 109 -6.97 -14.71 -1.40
C GLU A 109 -7.14 -14.27 0.06
N ALA A 110 -6.89 -12.99 0.38
CA ALA A 110 -7.12 -12.44 1.71
C ALA A 110 -8.57 -12.64 2.17
N PHE A 111 -9.53 -12.27 1.32
CA PHE A 111 -10.94 -12.40 1.65
C PHE A 111 -11.42 -13.86 1.66
N ILE A 112 -10.87 -14.72 0.80
CA ILE A 112 -11.10 -16.17 0.87
C ILE A 112 -10.67 -16.72 2.23
N ARG A 113 -9.46 -16.38 2.71
CA ARG A 113 -8.94 -16.86 4.00
C ARG A 113 -9.75 -16.36 5.20
N SER A 114 -10.26 -15.14 5.13
CA SER A 114 -11.12 -14.55 6.16
C SER A 114 -12.54 -15.10 6.17
N GLY A 115 -12.94 -15.91 5.19
CA GLY A 115 -14.34 -16.32 5.00
C GLY A 115 -15.26 -15.14 4.64
N GLY A 116 -14.73 -14.11 4.00
CA GLY A 116 -15.45 -12.88 3.65
C GLY A 116 -15.58 -11.85 4.78
N ALA A 117 -15.00 -12.11 5.96
CA ALA A 117 -14.93 -11.12 7.03
C ALA A 117 -14.01 -9.94 6.65
N PRO A 118 -14.20 -8.75 7.26
CA PRO A 118 -13.25 -7.66 7.10
C PRO A 118 -11.82 -8.08 7.48
N VAL A 119 -10.84 -7.66 6.69
CA VAL A 119 -9.40 -7.91 6.93
C VAL A 119 -8.73 -6.56 7.16
N MET A 120 -7.93 -6.46 8.23
CA MET A 120 -7.35 -5.17 8.67
C MET A 120 -8.41 -4.08 8.92
N GLY A 121 -9.63 -4.48 9.29
CA GLY A 121 -10.77 -3.58 9.47
C GLY A 121 -11.49 -3.13 8.18
N TRP A 122 -11.13 -3.68 7.01
CA TRP A 122 -11.69 -3.31 5.71
C TRP A 122 -12.43 -4.47 5.05
N SER A 123 -13.64 -4.19 4.56
CA SER A 123 -14.39 -5.10 3.69
C SER A 123 -13.81 -5.14 2.27
N ALA A 124 -14.18 -6.17 1.50
CA ALA A 124 -13.79 -6.28 0.10
C ALA A 124 -14.31 -5.09 -0.75
N GLU A 125 -15.48 -4.56 -0.41
CA GLU A 125 -16.07 -3.40 -1.09
C GLU A 125 -15.28 -2.11 -0.80
N GLU A 126 -14.92 -1.86 0.46
CA GLU A 126 -14.11 -0.69 0.83
C GLU A 126 -12.72 -0.75 0.20
N VAL A 127 -12.10 -1.93 0.13
CA VAL A 127 -10.84 -2.12 -0.61
C VAL A 127 -11.06 -1.83 -2.09
N ALA A 128 -12.12 -2.33 -2.72
CA ALA A 128 -12.41 -2.05 -4.12
C ALA A 128 -12.60 -0.54 -4.38
N LEU A 129 -13.30 0.18 -3.49
CA LEU A 129 -13.49 1.63 -3.57
C LEU A 129 -12.16 2.38 -3.41
N LEU A 130 -11.30 1.98 -2.47
CA LEU A 130 -9.95 2.54 -2.33
C LEU A 130 -9.15 2.39 -3.62
N LEU A 131 -9.23 1.23 -4.28
CA LEU A 131 -8.50 0.95 -5.50
C LEU A 131 -9.07 1.64 -6.74
N ALA A 132 -10.39 1.90 -6.77
CA ALA A 132 -11.07 2.62 -7.83
C ALA A 132 -10.87 4.14 -7.76
N ASN A 133 -10.47 4.66 -6.59
CA ASN A 133 -10.26 6.09 -6.39
C ASN A 133 -8.99 6.56 -7.14
N GLU A 134 -9.15 6.97 -8.40
CA GLU A 134 -8.11 7.55 -9.25
C GLU A 134 -8.07 9.09 -9.17
N HIS A 135 -8.20 9.66 -7.97
CA HIS A 135 -8.21 11.12 -7.84
C HIS A 135 -6.79 11.71 -7.99
N TYR A 136 -6.57 12.30 -9.18
CA TYR A 136 -5.63 13.34 -9.58
C TYR A 136 -4.14 13.02 -9.70
N ASN A 137 -3.68 12.94 -10.96
CA ASN A 137 -2.62 13.81 -11.46
C ASN A 137 -2.99 14.23 -12.89
N ALA A 138 -3.75 15.33 -12.98
CA ALA A 138 -3.79 16.20 -14.14
C ALA A 138 -2.79 17.34 -13.91
#